data_AF-A0A2H9LD04-F1
#
_entry.id   AF-A0A2H9LD04-F1
#
_cell.length_a   1.000
_cell.length_b   1.000
_cell.length_c   1.000
_cell.angle_alpha   90.00
_cell.angle_beta   90.00
_cell.angle_gamma   90.00
#
_symmetry.space_group_name_H-M   'P 1'
#
loop_
_entity.id
_entity.type
_entity.pdbx_description
1 polymer ?
#
loop_
_entity_poly.entity_id
_entity_poly.type
_entity_poly.pdbx_seq_one_letter_code
_entity_poly.pdbx_strand_id
1 'polypeptide(L)' 'MVLLLNSRFLATLGAKPEIGKPLSNVFKNHRSLHVGKFRVIYSYLENTKEVLIANIKHRKHAYEF' A
#
# COMPACT_ATOMS: atom_id res chain seq x y z
N MET A 1 13.36 1.75 12.86
CA MET A 1 11.93 1.48 13.17
C MET A 1 11.46 0.40 12.20
N VAL A 2 11.29 -0.83 12.68
CA VAL A 2 10.89 -1.98 11.85
C VAL A 2 9.37 -2.06 11.81
N LEU A 3 8.79 -2.11 10.61
CA LEU A 3 7.35 -2.30 10.44
C LEU A 3 7.10 -3.79 10.20
N LEU A 4 6.59 -4.48 11.22
CA LEU A 4 6.17 -5.88 11.10
C LEU A 4 4.78 -5.92 10.45
N LEU A 5 4.73 -6.21 9.14
CA LEU A 5 3.49 -6.57 8.47
C LEU A 5 3.13 -8.00 8.90
N ASN A 6 2.01 -8.16 9.62
CA ASN A 6 1.57 -9.49 10.01
C ASN A 6 0.98 -10.26 8.83
N SER A 7 0.99 -11.59 8.93
CA SER A 7 0.47 -12.50 7.88
C SER A 7 -0.98 -12.21 7.50
N ARG A 8 -1.81 -11.81 8.47
CA ARG A 8 -3.22 -11.46 8.24
C ARG A 8 -3.37 -10.22 7.36
N PHE A 9 -2.53 -9.22 7.55
CA PHE A 9 -2.53 -8.01 6.73
C PHE A 9 -2.16 -8.35 5.28
N LEU A 10 -1.09 -9.11 5.08
CA LEU A 10 -0.67 -9.54 3.74
C LEU A 10 -1.75 -10.38 3.05
N ALA A 11 -2.38 -11.30 3.77
CA ALA A 11 -3.50 -12.10 3.25
C ALA A 11 -4.70 -11.23 2.87
N THR A 12 -5.03 -10.21 3.69
CA THR A 12 -6.13 -9.29 3.38
C THR A 12 -5.82 -8.45 2.15
N LEU A 13 -4.59 -7.95 2.03
CA LEU A 13 -4.15 -7.15 0.89
C LEU A 13 -4.15 -7.96 -0.42
N GLY A 14 -3.74 -9.23 -0.36
CA GLY A 14 -3.80 -10.14 -1.50
C GLY A 14 -5.23 -10.53 -1.89
N ALA A 15 -6.12 -10.72 -0.92
CA ALA A 15 -7.51 -11.09 -1.19
C ALA A 15 -8.39 -9.90 -1.64
N LYS A 16 -8.09 -8.69 -1.15
CA LYS A 16 -8.86 -7.46 -1.43
C LYS A 16 -7.90 -6.29 -1.67
N PRO A 17 -7.23 -6.24 -2.82
CA PRO A 17 -6.31 -5.16 -3.17
C PRO A 17 -7.00 -3.78 -3.27
N GLU A 18 -8.33 -3.74 -3.29
CA GLU A 18 -9.15 -2.52 -3.35
C GLU A 18 -9.35 -1.78 -2.03
N ILE A 19 -8.95 -2.35 -0.90
CA ILE A 19 -9.07 -1.71 0.42
C ILE A 19 -8.27 -0.41 0.54
N GLY A 20 -7.22 -0.24 -0.26
CA GLY A 20 -6.42 0.97 -0.31
C GLY A 20 -7.09 2.05 -1.15
N LYS A 21 -7.02 3.29 -0.66
CA LYS A 21 -7.55 4.45 -1.37
C LYS A 21 -6.75 4.68 -2.65
N PRO A 22 -7.37 4.78 -3.84
CA PRO A 22 -6.66 5.11 -5.06
C PRO A 22 -6.00 6.50 -4.94
N LEU A 23 -4.77 6.59 -5.42
CA LEU A 23 -4.00 7.82 -5.49
C LEU A 23 -4.11 8.47 -6.87
N SER A 24 -3.80 9.76 -6.93
CA SER A 24 -3.91 10.58 -8.13
C SER A 24 -2.55 11.22 -8.50
N ASN A 25 -2.54 11.98 -9.60
CA ASN A 25 -1.38 12.73 -10.09
C ASN A 25 -0.17 11.81 -10.32
N VAL A 26 0.99 12.17 -9.76
CA VAL A 26 2.25 11.41 -9.85
C VAL A 26 2.15 10.00 -9.26
N PHE A 27 1.14 9.73 -8.41
CA PHE A 27 0.88 8.43 -7.82
C PHE A 27 -0.31 7.71 -8.49
N LYS A 28 -0.68 8.09 -9.72
CA LYS A 28 -1.68 7.35 -10.49
C LYS A 28 -1.29 5.86 -10.55
N ASN A 29 -2.30 4.99 -10.54
CA ASN A 29 -2.18 3.52 -10.49
C ASN A 29 -1.62 2.95 -9.16
N HIS A 30 -1.41 3.79 -8.16
CA HIS A 30 -1.10 3.35 -6.80
C HIS A 30 -2.31 3.51 -5.88
N ARG A 31 -2.26 2.79 -4.76
CA ARG A 31 -3.22 2.82 -3.68
C ARG A 31 -2.49 3.06 -2.37
N SER A 32 -3.16 3.70 -1.43
CA SER A 32 -2.65 4.02 -0.10
C SER A 32 -3.52 3.36 0.96
N LEU A 33 -2.92 2.48 1.76
CA LEU A 33 -3.57 1.84 2.89
C LEU A 33 -3.01 2.37 4.21
N HIS A 34 -3.91 2.66 5.15
CA HIS A 34 -3.53 3.16 6.46
C HIS A 34 -3.21 1.99 7.40
N VAL A 35 -2.01 2.01 8.00
CA VAL A 35 -1.60 1.02 9.00
C VAL A 35 -1.03 1.75 10.20
N GLY A 36 -1.88 2.02 11.20
CA GLY A 36 -1.51 2.80 12.38
C GLY A 36 -1.00 4.19 12.01
N LYS A 37 0.30 4.46 12.26
CA LYS A 37 0.94 5.75 11.93
C LYS A 37 1.57 5.78 10.52
N PHE A 38 1.40 4.71 9.74
CA PHE A 38 2.07 4.53 8.45
C PHE A 38 1.09 4.46 7.29
N ARG A 39 1.62 4.68 6.09
CA ARG A 39 0.96 4.40 4.82
C ARG A 39 1.75 3.34 4.08
N VAL A 40 1.03 2.34 3.58
CA VAL A 40 1.55 1.40 2.60
C VAL A 40 1.05 1.88 1.24
N ILE A 41 1.97 2.34 0.40
CA ILE A 41 1.70 2.66 -0.99
C ILE A 41 2.02 1.41 -1.82
N TYR A 42 1.05 0.97 -2.60
CA TYR A 42 1.17 -0.23 -3.42
C TYR A 42 0.41 -0.09 -4.73
N SER A 43 0.73 -0.92 -5.71
CA SER A 43 -0.06 -1.12 -6.93
C SER A 43 -0.59 -2.56 -6.97
N TYR A 44 -1.69 -2.76 -7.70
CA TYR A 44 -2.24 -4.08 -7.97
C TYR A 44 -2.19 -4.34 -9.46
N LEU A 45 -1.52 -5.43 -9.84
CA LEU A 45 -1.41 -5.88 -11.22
C LEU A 45 -2.51 -6.92 -11.48
N GLU A 46 -3.59 -6.51 -12.14
CA GLU A 46 -4.74 -7.40 -12.38
C GLU A 46 -4.38 -8.65 -13.20
N ASN A 47 -3.45 -8.52 -14.15
CA ASN A 47 -3.03 -9.61 -15.03
C ASN A 47 -2.33 -10.75 -14.28
N THR A 48 -1.49 -10.40 -13.30
CA THR A 48 -0.71 -11.37 -12.51
C THR A 48 -1.33 -11.64 -11.14
N LYS A 49 -2.36 -10.87 -10.75
CA LYS A 49 -2.96 -10.85 -9.40
C LYS A 49 -1.94 -10.54 -8.31
N GLU A 50 -0.97 -9.70 -8.61
CA GLU A 50 0.13 -9.37 -7.70
C GLU A 50 -0.07 -8.00 -7.05
N VAL A 51 0.35 -7.90 -5.79
CA VAL A 51 0.44 -6.63 -5.08
C VAL A 51 1.91 -6.23 -4.95
N LEU A 52 2.26 -5.08 -5.51
CA LEU A 52 3.61 -4.53 -5.43
C LEU A 52 3.65 -3.40 -4.41
N ILE A 53 4.39 -3.57 -3.32
CA ILE A 53 4.58 -2.53 -2.31
C ILE A 53 5.67 -1.57 -2.81
N ALA A 54 5.27 -0.34 -3.14
CA ALA A 54 6.18 0.71 -3.59
C ALA A 54 6.85 1.45 -2.44
N ASN A 55 6.11 1.71 -1.35
CA ASN A 55 6.64 2.48 -0.23
C ASN A 55 5.89 2.16 1.08
N ILE A 56 6.63 2.11 2.18
CA ILE A 56 6.07 2.07 3.53
C ILE A 56 6.73 3.19 4.35
N LYS A 57 6.00 4.28 4.56
CA LYS A 57 6.49 5.45 5.29
C LYS A 57 5.49 5.92 6.34
N HIS A 58 6.00 6.62 7.36
CA HIS A 58 5.14 7.30 8.32
C HIS A 58 4.22 8.29 7.58
N ARG A 59 2.97 8.45 8.04
CA ARG A 59 1.91 9.21 7.33
C ARG A 59 2.30 10.63 6.94
N LYS A 60 3.24 11.25 7.69
CA LYS A 60 3.75 12.60 7.43
C LYS A 60 4.63 12.65 6.18
N HIS A 61 5.33 11.56 5.87
CA HIS A 61 6.37 11.49 4.83
C HIS A 61 6.00 10.57 3.67
N ALA A 62 4.80 10.00 3.69
CA ALA A 62 4.39 8.95 2.76
C ALA A 62 4.35 9.38 1.29
N TYR A 63 4.25 10.69 1.03
CA TYR A 63 4.19 11.27 -0.31
C TYR A 63 5.36 12.20 -0.59
N GLU A 64 6.40 12.15 0.25
CA GLU A 64 7.65 12.86 0.04
C GLU A 64 8.58 11.98 -0.80
N PHE A 65 8.98 12.51 -1.97
CA PHE A 65 10.04 11.97 -2.82
C PHE A 65 11.40 12.28 -2.22
#